data_AF-A0A382CB34-F1
#
_entry.id   AF-A0A382CB34-F1
#
_cell.length_a   1.000
_cell.length_b   1.000
_cell.length_c   1.000
_cell.angle_alpha   90.00
_cell.angle_beta   90.00
_cell.angle_gamma   90.00
#
_symmetry.space_group_name_H-M   'P 1'
#
loop_
_entity.id
_entity.type
_entity.pdbx_description
1 polymer ?
#
loop_
_entity_poly.entity_id
_entity_poly.type
_entity_poly.pdbx_seq_one_letter_code
_entity_poly.pdbx_strand_id
1 'polypeptide(L)' 'MDYQIKGVLEELRTIVQTKSGNRWMDINEVVHYTSLSESTIRRAVARGSLKVSHTTGKLLFKTEWLDKWLNG' A
#
# COMPACT_ATOMS: atom_id res chain seq x y z
N MET A 1 -20.04 28.65 -12.64
CA MET A 1 -19.13 28.58 -11.47
C MET A 1 -18.99 27.15 -10.96
N ASP A 2 -20.07 26.38 -10.80
CA ASP A 2 -20.00 24.98 -10.32
C ASP A 2 -19.24 23.99 -11.23
N TYR A 3 -19.22 24.24 -12.54
CA TYR A 3 -18.51 23.38 -13.50
C TYR A 3 -16.98 23.37 -13.29
N GLN A 4 -16.40 24.50 -12.87
CA GLN A 4 -14.97 24.61 -12.62
C GLN A 4 -14.58 23.83 -11.36
N ILE A 5 -15.40 23.91 -10.31
CA ILE A 5 -15.19 23.17 -9.06
C ILE A 5 -15.29 21.64 -9.31
N LYS A 6 -16.29 21.19 -10.09
CA LYS A 6 -16.42 19.77 -10.44
C LYS A 6 -15.24 19.26 -11.27
N GLY A 7 -14.75 20.05 -12.22
CA GLY A 7 -13.59 19.69 -13.05
C GLY A 7 -12.33 19.46 -12.21
N VAL A 8 -12.03 20.39 -11.30
CA VAL A 8 -10.88 20.28 -10.38
C VAL A 8 -11.03 19.06 -9.47
N LEU A 9 -12.24 18.75 -9.00
CA LEU A 9 -12.48 17.59 -8.13
C LEU A 9 -12.20 16.25 -8.84
N GLU A 10 -12.67 16.09 -10.08
CA GLU A 10 -12.41 14.87 -10.86
C GLU A 10 -10.94 14.72 -11.25
N GLU A 11 -10.25 15.83 -11.53
CA GLU A 11 -8.81 15.82 -11.79
C GLU A 11 -8.02 15.38 -10.55
N LEU A 12 -8.32 15.95 -9.38
CA LEU A 12 -7.72 15.54 -8.10
C LEU A 12 -8.00 14.06 -7.80
N ARG A 13 -9.23 13.61 -8.02
CA ARG A 13 -9.63 12.21 -7.83
C ARG A 13 -8.81 11.26 -8.71
N THR A 14 -8.63 11.63 -9.98
CA THR A 14 -7.86 10.84 -10.95
C THR A 14 -6.39 10.76 -10.53
N ILE A 15 -5.77 11.88 -10.17
CA ILE A 15 -4.37 11.92 -9.73
C ILE A 15 -4.13 11.03 -8.48
N VAL A 16 -5.07 11.05 -7.53
CA VAL A 16 -5.00 10.22 -6.32
C VAL A 16 -5.16 8.73 -6.64
N GLN A 17 -6.08 8.37 -7.55
CA GLN A 17 -6.27 6.98 -7.99
C GLN A 17 -5.07 6.44 -8.76
N THR A 18 -4.45 7.22 -9.64
CA THR A 18 -3.30 6.76 -10.43
C THR A 18 -2.07 6.53 -9.55
N LYS A 19 -1.89 7.33 -8.48
CA LYS A 19 -0.76 7.17 -7.54
C LYS A 19 -0.88 5.94 -6.62
N SER A 20 -2.08 5.40 -6.41
CA SER A 20 -2.32 4.35 -5.41
C SER A 20 -2.12 2.93 -5.94
N GLY A 21 -2.13 2.70 -7.26
CA GLY A 21 -2.17 1.36 -7.84
C GLY A 21 -0.87 0.56 -7.89
N ASN A 22 0.31 1.18 -7.79
CA ASN A 22 1.58 0.46 -8.01
C ASN A 22 2.72 0.96 -7.12
N ARG A 23 2.39 1.39 -5.91
CA ARG A 23 3.37 1.89 -4.94
C ARG A 23 4.00 0.73 -4.20
N TRP A 24 5.32 0.60 -4.29
CA TRP A 24 6.08 -0.24 -3.38
C TRP A 24 6.18 0.46 -2.03
N MET A 25 5.99 -0.31 -0.97
CA MET A 25 5.98 0.18 0.41
C MET A 25 7.10 -0.49 1.20
N ASP A 26 7.82 0.30 1.98
CA ASP A 26 8.73 -0.26 2.99
C ASP A 26 7.98 -0.73 4.24
N ILE A 27 8.69 -1.34 5.18
CA ILE A 27 8.05 -1.90 6.37
C ILE A 27 7.40 -0.83 7.27
N ASN A 28 7.94 0.38 7.33
CA ASN A 28 7.36 1.46 8.13
C ASN A 28 6.06 1.95 7.51
N GLU A 29 6.05 2.09 6.19
CA GLU A 29 4.84 2.44 5.45
C GLU A 29 3.78 1.35 5.57
N VAL A 30 4.16 0.07 5.59
CA VAL A 30 3.24 -1.04 5.85
C VAL A 30 2.68 -1.02 7.27
N VAL A 31 3.49 -0.68 8.27
CA VAL A 31 3.03 -0.50 9.65
C VAL A 31 1.95 0.58 9.71
N HIS A 32 2.17 1.72 9.04
CA HIS A 32 1.16 2.79 8.95
C HIS A 32 -0.09 2.37 8.19
N TYR A 33 0.07 1.61 7.10
CA TYR A 33 -1.04 1.17 6.26
C TYR A 33 -1.94 0.14 6.94
N THR A 34 -1.33 -0.86 7.58
CA THR A 34 -2.05 -1.98 8.22
C THR A 34 -2.48 -1.66 9.65
N SER A 35 -1.95 -0.60 10.26
CA SER A 35 -2.09 -0.30 11.69
C SER A 35 -1.60 -1.44 12.61
N LEU A 36 -0.74 -2.33 12.09
CA LEU A 36 -0.13 -3.43 12.84
C LEU A 36 1.31 -3.10 13.23
N SER A 37 1.79 -3.73 14.30
CA SER A 37 3.19 -3.58 14.70
C SER A 37 4.16 -4.20 13.70
N GLU A 38 5.35 -3.61 13.59
CA GLU A 38 6.42 -4.10 12.73
C GLU A 38 6.74 -5.58 13.00
N SER A 39 6.75 -5.99 14.28
CA SER A 39 6.99 -7.38 14.67
C SER A 39 5.92 -8.33 14.13
N THR A 40 4.67 -7.88 13.99
CA THR A 40 3.58 -8.67 13.41
C THR A 40 3.79 -8.87 11.92
N ILE A 41 4.17 -7.82 11.21
CA ILE A 41 4.51 -7.89 9.78
C ILE A 41 5.71 -8.81 9.55
N ARG A 42 6.78 -8.67 10.34
CA ARG A 42 7.96 -9.56 10.24
C ARG A 42 7.63 -11.03 10.51
N ARG A 43 6.76 -11.31 11.49
CA ARG A 43 6.26 -12.68 11.74
C ARG A 43 5.45 -13.22 10.56
N ALA A 44 4.59 -12.40 9.95
CA ALA A 44 3.79 -12.80 8.79
C ALA A 44 4.68 -13.13 7.57
N VAL A 45 5.72 -12.33 7.35
CA VAL A 45 6.74 -12.61 6.33
C VAL A 45 7.48 -13.91 6.64
N ALA A 46 7.95 -14.09 7.88
CA ALA A 46 8.69 -15.30 8.29
C ALA A 46 7.84 -16.57 8.19
N ARG A 47 6.52 -16.47 8.42
CA ARG A 47 5.56 -17.57 8.24
C ARG A 47 5.20 -17.84 6.77
N GLY A 48 5.59 -16.96 5.85
CA GLY A 48 5.22 -17.04 4.44
C GLY A 48 3.77 -16.66 4.13
N SER A 49 3.02 -16.14 5.11
CA SER A 49 1.61 -15.72 4.91
C SER A 49 1.51 -14.38 4.19
N LEU A 50 2.52 -13.51 4.33
CA LEU A 50 2.60 -12.23 3.65
C LEU A 50 3.71 -12.25 2.59
N LYS A 51 3.34 -11.99 1.33
CA LYS A 51 4.27 -11.90 0.21
C LYS A 51 5.13 -10.64 0.33
N VAL A 52 6.42 -10.77 0.04
CA VAL A 52 7.40 -9.68 0.10
C VAL A 52 8.43 -9.83 -1.03
N SER A 53 9.00 -8.71 -1.47
CA SER A 53 10.13 -8.69 -2.39
C SER A 53 11.44 -8.50 -1.63
N HIS A 54 12.43 -9.33 -1.94
CA HIS A 54 13.78 -9.29 -1.36
C HIS A 54 14.85 -8.76 -2.33
N THR A 55 14.47 -8.37 -3.55
CA THR A 55 15.41 -8.10 -4.66
C THR A 55 16.42 -6.99 -4.35
N THR A 56 16.07 -6.01 -3.53
CA THR A 56 16.89 -4.81 -3.26
C THR A 56 17.60 -4.87 -1.89
N GLY A 57 17.54 -6.00 -1.17
CA GLY A 57 18.08 -6.13 0.19
C GLY A 57 17.24 -5.44 1.29
N LYS A 58 16.14 -4.78 0.90
CA LYS A 58 15.09 -4.28 1.80
C LYS A 58 13.81 -5.09 1.59
N LEU A 59 12.99 -5.16 2.63
CA LEU A 59 11.64 -5.72 2.53
C LEU A 59 10.75 -4.70 1.83
N LEU A 60 10.31 -5.04 0.62
CA LEU A 60 9.38 -4.22 -0.16
C LEU A 60 8.07 -4.97 -0.38
N PHE A 61 6.98 -4.26 -0.13
CA PHE A 61 5.63 -4.79 -0.20
C PHE A 61 4.85 -4.06 -1.29
N LYS A 62 3.89 -4.75 -1.88
CA LYS A 62 2.91 -4.12 -2.75
C LYS A 62 1.57 -4.02 -2.04
N THR A 63 0.82 -2.95 -2.30
CA THR A 63 -0.54 -2.77 -1.78
C THR A 63 -1.42 -3.98 -2.08
N GLU A 64 -1.38 -4.49 -3.32
CA GLU A 64 -2.16 -5.67 -3.74
C GLU A 64 -1.88 -6.94 -2.91
N TRP A 65 -0.68 -7.08 -2.34
CA TRP A 65 -0.33 -8.23 -1.51
C TRP A 65 -0.80 -8.04 -0.07
N LEU A 66 -0.74 -6.80 0.42
CA LEU A 66 -1.25 -6.44 1.74
C LEU A 66 -2.77 -6.57 1.78
N ASP A 67 -3.46 -6.07 0.77
CA ASP A 67 -4.92 -6.16 0.66
C ASP A 67 -5.38 -7.62 0.67
N LYS A 68 -4.75 -8.48 -0.14
CA LYS A 68 -5.04 -9.92 -0.13
C LYS A 68 -4.78 -10.55 1.22
N TRP A 69 -3.65 -10.23 1.84
CA TRP A 69 -3.29 -10.80 3.14
C TRP A 69 -4.21 -10.34 4.29
N LEU A 70 -4.67 -9.08 4.26
CA LEU A 70 -5.62 -8.55 5.24
C LEU A 70 -7.03 -9.09 5.05
N ASN A 71 -7.41 -9.42 3.81
CA ASN A 71 -8.78 -9.84 3.48
C ASN A 71 -9.02 -11.36 3.61
N GLY A 72 -8.00 -12.15 3.96
CA GLY A 72 -8.09 -13.59 4.24
C GLY A 72 -7.94 -14.47 3.00
#